data_AF-A0A839XTQ8-F1
#
_entry.id   AF-A0A839XTQ8-F1
#
_cell.length_a   1.000
_cell.length_b   1.000
_cell.length_c   1.000
_cell.angle_alpha   90.00
_cell.angle_beta   90.00
_cell.angle_gamma   90.00
#
_symmetry.space_group_name_H-M   'P 1'
#
loop_
_entity.id
_entity.type
_entity.pdbx_description
1 polymer ?
#
loop_
_entity_poly.entity_id
_entity_poly.type
_entity_poly.pdbx_seq_one_letter_code
_entity_poly.pdbx_strand_id
1 'polypeptide(L)'
;MGISGRADLPWTAVAVGEARLRGAEPGPYEEDGDEWRRRQEALDVEAWEARRRGRTVRLWCAELLVRTTARDVEDATFRLVTLAHPYHRTGHARRLCSVAGPVRWSPPGSVDAAVDGRLHGGPHPSSGPEYETLVGGLPCGPDVPRRDAERAQSADHAAALELAGRGVRRTLPQTSMPGPCWQVWQRVSFLAGPGDAPARAAELAATIVDTRGAPAAAVTRIEPQDGRRDPGEGRLVHPACDAGPRVIDALWDDFDAVEAGLGDPGEPVALASVCLAAAREVRAEFGLVSGRPVPAGGRVRCAVAGHAEGDAPGTDR
;
A
#
# COMPACT_ATOMS: atom_id res chain seq x y z
N MET A 1 22.54 28.07 -10.95
CA MET A 1 23.49 27.58 -9.93
C MET A 1 23.32 26.08 -9.84
N GLY A 2 24.23 25.31 -10.43
CA GLY A 2 24.16 23.85 -10.42
C GLY A 2 24.73 23.32 -9.11
N ILE A 3 23.88 22.71 -8.28
CA ILE A 3 24.35 21.96 -7.13
C ILE A 3 24.80 20.60 -7.66
N SER A 4 26.12 20.42 -7.66
CA SER A 4 26.85 19.18 -7.95
C SER A 4 26.18 17.96 -7.31
N GLY A 5 25.62 17.08 -8.14
CA GLY A 5 24.99 15.79 -7.77
C GLY A 5 25.98 14.71 -7.32
N ARG A 6 26.93 15.04 -6.44
CA ARG A 6 28.02 14.13 -6.04
C ARG A 6 28.24 13.99 -4.53
N ALA A 7 27.42 14.61 -3.69
CA ALA A 7 27.57 14.52 -2.24
C ALA A 7 26.22 14.19 -1.61
N ASP A 8 25.96 12.91 -1.34
CA ASP A 8 24.98 12.48 -0.33
C ASP A 8 24.93 10.97 -0.04
N LEU A 9 25.98 10.18 -0.33
CA LEU A 9 25.94 8.74 -0.03
C LEU A 9 27.25 8.14 0.54
N PRO A 10 27.94 8.80 1.47
CA PRO A 10 29.09 8.17 2.12
C PRO A 10 28.68 6.85 2.80
N TRP A 11 27.45 6.73 3.32
CA TRP A 11 26.96 5.53 3.99
C TRP A 11 26.71 4.36 3.03
N THR A 12 26.02 4.59 1.92
CA THR A 12 25.76 3.55 0.93
C THR A 12 27.05 3.04 0.29
N ALA A 13 28.01 3.92 0.02
CA ALA A 13 29.31 3.51 -0.52
C ALA A 13 30.09 2.61 0.46
N VAL A 14 30.03 2.89 1.77
CA VAL A 14 30.63 2.02 2.79
C VAL A 14 29.88 0.69 2.87
N ALA A 15 28.54 0.69 2.86
CA ALA A 15 27.73 -0.53 2.87
C ALA A 15 28.02 -1.44 1.66
N VAL A 16 28.23 -0.85 0.47
CA VAL A 16 28.68 -1.60 -0.74
C VAL A 16 30.05 -2.23 -0.52
N GLY A 17 30.99 -1.48 0.06
CA GLY A 17 32.33 -2.00 0.40
C GLY A 17 32.26 -3.17 1.39
N GLU A 18 31.49 -3.03 2.46
CA GLU A 18 31.30 -4.08 3.47
C GLU A 18 30.61 -5.32 2.90
N ALA A 19 29.62 -5.18 2.01
CA ALA A 19 28.96 -6.30 1.34
C ALA A 19 29.94 -7.06 0.43
N ARG A 20 30.75 -6.35 -0.37
CA ARG A 20 31.78 -6.95 -1.24
C ARG A 20 32.82 -7.74 -0.46
N LEU A 21 33.34 -7.15 0.62
CA LEU A 21 34.34 -7.81 1.47
C LEU A 21 33.79 -9.11 2.05
N ARG A 22 32.56 -9.08 2.60
CA ARG A 22 31.92 -10.26 3.18
C ARG A 22 31.60 -11.35 2.15
N GLY A 23 31.18 -10.98 0.94
CA GLY A 23 30.95 -11.94 -0.14
C GLY A 23 32.23 -12.63 -0.64
N ALA A 24 33.39 -12.00 -0.42
CA ALA A 24 34.70 -12.53 -0.81
C ALA A 24 35.41 -13.32 0.31
N GLU A 25 35.01 -13.15 1.58
CA GLU A 25 35.60 -13.85 2.72
C GLU A 25 35.10 -15.31 2.81
N PRO A 26 35.99 -16.31 2.74
CA PRO A 26 35.63 -17.69 2.99
C PRO A 26 35.18 -17.85 4.46
N GLY A 27 34.05 -18.52 4.69
CA GLY A 27 33.52 -18.72 6.04
C GLY A 27 34.43 -19.61 6.90
N PRO A 28 34.63 -19.29 8.19
CA PRO A 28 35.21 -20.23 9.12
C PRO A 28 34.14 -21.28 9.43
N TYR A 29 34.25 -22.46 8.80
CA TYR A 29 33.33 -23.60 8.86
C TYR A 29 32.06 -23.45 7.99
N GLU A 30 31.82 -24.49 7.19
CA GLU A 30 30.70 -24.69 6.27
C GLU A 30 29.37 -24.87 7.02
N GLU A 31 28.87 -23.82 7.68
CA GLU A 31 27.43 -23.69 7.82
C GLU A 31 26.91 -23.10 6.51
N ASP A 32 26.64 -23.99 5.53
CA ASP A 32 26.31 -23.68 4.12
C ASP A 32 25.32 -22.51 3.93
N GLY A 33 24.45 -22.25 4.91
CA GLY A 33 23.46 -21.18 4.88
C GLY A 33 24.02 -19.76 5.00
N ASP A 34 25.02 -19.52 5.86
CA ASP A 34 25.49 -18.16 6.18
C ASP A 34 26.54 -17.66 5.18
N GLU A 35 27.35 -18.56 4.64
CA GLU A 35 28.23 -18.23 3.51
C GLU A 35 27.41 -17.95 2.24
N TRP A 36 26.41 -18.80 1.93
CA TRP A 36 25.52 -18.56 0.79
C TRP A 36 24.78 -17.22 0.93
N ARG A 37 24.27 -16.90 2.13
CA ARG A 37 23.57 -15.63 2.38
C ARG A 37 24.49 -14.41 2.15
N ARG A 38 25.74 -14.45 2.62
CA ARG A 38 26.71 -13.36 2.41
C ARG A 38 27.06 -13.17 0.93
N ARG A 39 27.23 -14.26 0.17
CA ARG A 39 27.47 -14.20 -1.27
C ARG A 39 26.25 -13.65 -2.01
N GLN A 40 25.05 -14.10 -1.63
CA GLN A 40 23.80 -13.60 -2.22
C GLN A 40 23.62 -12.11 -1.94
N GLU A 41 23.89 -11.66 -0.71
CA GLU A 41 23.85 -10.24 -0.35
C GLU A 41 24.78 -9.40 -1.23
N ALA A 42 26.03 -9.86 -1.43
CA ALA A 42 26.98 -9.17 -2.30
C ALA A 42 26.48 -9.10 -3.76
N LEU A 43 25.90 -10.19 -4.29
CA LEU A 43 25.33 -10.23 -5.63
C LEU A 43 24.14 -9.28 -5.80
N ASP A 44 23.25 -9.23 -4.81
CA ASP A 44 22.08 -8.34 -4.82
C ASP A 44 22.51 -6.86 -4.80
N VAL A 45 23.54 -6.53 -4.01
CA VAL A 45 24.14 -5.19 -3.97
C VAL A 45 24.80 -4.83 -5.31
N GLU A 46 25.53 -5.75 -5.94
CA GLU A 46 26.10 -5.52 -7.27
C GLU A 46 25.03 -5.31 -8.33
N ALA A 47 23.96 -6.11 -8.33
CA ALA A 47 22.86 -5.97 -9.27
C ALA A 47 22.17 -4.60 -9.13
N TRP A 48 21.94 -4.16 -7.89
CA TRP A 48 21.43 -2.83 -7.58
C TRP A 48 22.35 -1.73 -8.12
N GLU A 49 23.63 -1.74 -7.76
CA GLU A 49 24.58 -0.70 -8.15
C GLU A 49 24.86 -0.71 -9.66
N ALA A 50 24.74 -1.88 -10.32
CA ALA A 50 24.82 -2.00 -11.77
C ALA A 50 23.64 -1.29 -12.46
N ARG A 51 22.39 -1.48 -12.01
CA ARG A 51 21.21 -0.77 -12.54
C ARG A 51 21.27 0.73 -12.26
N ARG A 52 21.73 1.11 -11.06
CA ARG A 52 21.84 2.50 -10.61
C ARG A 52 22.93 3.31 -11.32
N ARG A 53 23.96 2.66 -11.86
CA ARG A 53 25.11 3.33 -12.48
C ARG A 53 24.67 4.32 -13.55
N GLY A 54 25.07 5.57 -13.38
CA GLY A 54 24.77 6.66 -14.32
C GLY A 54 23.36 7.26 -14.16
N ARG A 55 22.55 6.78 -13.20
CA ARG A 55 21.20 7.28 -12.94
C ARG A 55 21.15 8.04 -11.62
N THR A 56 20.46 9.17 -11.61
CA THR A 56 20.23 9.94 -10.38
C THR A 56 19.02 9.39 -9.66
N VAL A 57 19.21 8.28 -8.94
CA VAL A 57 18.14 7.56 -8.25
C VAL A 57 18.57 7.11 -6.85
N ARG A 58 17.59 7.14 -5.93
CA ARG A 58 17.73 6.75 -4.53
C ARG A 58 16.46 6.01 -4.09
N LEU A 59 16.61 5.14 -3.09
CA LEU A 59 15.47 4.54 -2.40
C LEU A 59 14.91 5.54 -1.40
N TRP A 60 13.59 5.70 -1.43
CA TRP A 60 12.84 6.55 -0.51
C TRP A 60 11.78 5.74 0.20
N CYS A 61 11.40 6.20 1.39
CA CYS A 61 10.21 5.76 2.11
C CYS A 61 9.31 6.97 2.37
N ALA A 62 8.03 6.87 2.00
CA ALA A 62 7.01 7.83 2.40
C ALA A 62 6.10 7.22 3.47
N GLU A 63 5.79 8.01 4.50
CA GLU A 63 4.70 7.72 5.43
C GLU A 63 3.44 8.40 4.94
N LEU A 64 2.36 7.62 4.89
CA LEU A 64 1.04 8.04 4.46
C LEU A 64 0.05 7.86 5.61
N LEU A 65 -0.73 8.90 5.88
CA LEU A 65 -1.89 8.81 6.74
C LEU A 65 -3.13 8.63 5.88
N VAL A 66 -3.78 7.46 6.02
CA VAL A 66 -4.98 7.10 5.27
C VAL A 66 -6.19 7.14 6.19
N ARG A 67 -7.30 7.69 5.71
CA ARG A 67 -8.55 7.79 6.47
C ARG A 67 -9.73 7.23 5.68
N THR A 68 -10.62 6.54 6.38
CA THR A 68 -11.91 6.10 5.82
C THR A 68 -12.98 6.09 6.91
N THR A 69 -14.24 6.20 6.51
CA THR A 69 -15.34 5.78 7.39
C THR A 69 -15.52 4.27 7.29
N ALA A 70 -15.82 3.63 8.41
CA ALA A 70 -16.15 2.21 8.47
C ALA A 70 -17.12 1.95 9.63
N ARG A 71 -17.89 0.86 9.57
CA ARG A 71 -18.90 0.51 10.58
C ARG A 71 -18.28 0.03 11.89
N ASP A 72 -17.24 -0.80 11.77
CA ASP A 72 -16.54 -1.47 12.85
C ASP A 72 -15.07 -1.67 12.47
N VAL A 73 -14.29 -2.32 13.35
CA VAL A 73 -12.86 -2.57 13.16
C VAL A 73 -12.57 -3.54 12.01
N GLU A 74 -13.47 -4.48 11.72
CA GLU A 74 -13.30 -5.46 10.64
C GLU A 74 -13.49 -4.79 9.28
N ASP A 75 -14.55 -3.98 9.13
CA ASP A 75 -14.80 -3.12 7.97
C ASP A 75 -13.65 -2.10 7.79
N ALA A 76 -13.15 -1.52 8.89
CA ALA A 76 -12.01 -0.62 8.85
C ALA A 76 -10.74 -1.34 8.38
N THR A 77 -10.49 -2.55 8.88
CA THR A 77 -9.33 -3.36 8.50
C THR A 77 -9.38 -3.71 7.02
N PHE A 78 -10.51 -4.21 6.52
CA PHE A 78 -10.65 -4.55 5.11
C PHE A 78 -10.45 -3.32 4.21
N ARG A 79 -11.06 -2.18 4.55
CA ARG A 79 -10.90 -0.95 3.77
C ARG A 79 -9.48 -0.38 3.84
N LEU A 80 -8.90 -0.26 5.03
CA LEU A 80 -7.63 0.44 5.25
C LEU A 80 -6.39 -0.41 4.99
N VAL A 81 -6.49 -1.72 5.18
CA VAL A 81 -5.34 -2.65 5.07
C VAL A 81 -5.40 -3.44 3.78
N THR A 82 -6.59 -3.87 3.34
CA THR A 82 -6.74 -4.71 2.13
C THR A 82 -6.93 -3.88 0.87
N LEU A 83 -7.71 -2.79 0.90
CA LEU A 83 -8.04 -2.02 -0.30
C LEU A 83 -7.26 -0.71 -0.45
N ALA A 84 -7.08 0.04 0.63
CA ALA A 84 -6.51 1.39 0.59
C ALA A 84 -4.98 1.41 0.67
N HIS A 85 -4.30 0.66 -0.19
CA HIS A 85 -2.84 0.69 -0.32
C HIS A 85 -2.39 1.49 -1.57
N PRO A 86 -1.17 2.04 -1.58
CA PRO A 86 -0.60 2.67 -2.76
C PRO A 86 -0.48 1.69 -3.94
N TYR A 87 -0.67 2.20 -5.15
CA TYR A 87 -0.43 1.46 -6.38
C TYR A 87 0.78 2.04 -7.12
N HIS A 88 1.69 1.16 -7.51
CA HIS A 88 2.82 1.50 -8.37
C HIS A 88 2.39 1.38 -9.84
N ARG A 89 3.20 1.90 -10.77
CA ARG A 89 2.88 1.94 -12.21
C ARG A 89 2.89 0.55 -12.84
N THR A 90 3.70 -0.35 -12.29
CA THR A 90 3.74 -1.76 -12.67
C THR A 90 2.64 -2.60 -12.02
N GLY A 91 1.76 -1.95 -11.24
CA GLY A 91 0.61 -2.57 -10.61
C GLY A 91 0.70 -2.64 -9.09
N HIS A 92 -0.13 -3.50 -8.54
CA HIS A 92 -0.24 -3.73 -7.12
C HIS A 92 0.99 -4.45 -6.56
N ALA A 93 1.76 -3.73 -5.75
CA ALA A 93 2.93 -4.26 -5.06
C ALA A 93 2.77 -4.07 -3.55
N ARG A 94 1.82 -4.78 -2.93
CA ARG A 94 1.59 -4.81 -1.46
C ARG A 94 2.88 -4.99 -0.66
N ARG A 95 3.85 -5.74 -1.21
CA ARG A 95 5.20 -5.93 -0.65
C ARG A 95 6.03 -4.65 -0.48
N LEU A 96 5.68 -3.57 -1.17
CA LEU A 96 6.33 -2.26 -1.07
C LEU A 96 5.74 -1.43 0.07
N CYS A 97 4.69 -1.92 0.72
CA CYS A 97 3.94 -1.21 1.74
C CYS A 97 3.94 -1.98 3.07
N SER A 98 4.13 -1.27 4.18
CA SER A 98 3.80 -1.78 5.52
C SER A 98 2.70 -0.94 6.13
N VAL A 99 1.81 -1.58 6.90
CA VAL A 99 0.56 -0.98 7.37
C VAL A 99 0.42 -1.23 8.87
N ALA A 100 0.18 -0.18 9.65
CA ALA A 100 -0.15 -0.31 11.07
C ALA A 100 -1.58 -0.87 11.28
N GLY A 101 -1.94 -1.22 12.52
CA GLY A 101 -3.34 -1.54 12.83
C GLY A 101 -4.24 -0.30 12.67
N PRO A 102 -5.49 -0.44 12.18
CA PRO A 102 -6.39 0.71 12.06
C PRO A 102 -6.81 1.20 13.45
N VAL A 103 -6.79 2.51 13.63
CA VAL A 103 -7.20 3.17 14.88
C VAL A 103 -8.40 4.06 14.60
N ARG A 104 -9.37 4.05 15.52
CA ARG A 104 -10.54 4.94 15.40
C ARG A 104 -10.07 6.39 15.53
N TRP A 105 -10.43 7.23 14.57
CA TRP A 105 -10.08 8.64 14.61
C TRP A 105 -11.06 9.41 15.48
N SER A 106 -10.52 10.09 16.49
CA SER A 106 -11.23 11.05 17.33
C SER A 106 -10.85 12.47 16.90
N PRO A 107 -11.82 13.34 16.55
CA PRO A 107 -11.53 14.71 16.18
C PRO A 107 -10.82 15.46 17.31
N PRO A 108 -9.91 16.41 16.98
CA PRO A 108 -9.30 17.25 18.00
C PRO A 108 -10.38 17.99 18.80
N GLY A 109 -10.40 17.80 20.13
CA GLY A 109 -11.39 18.39 21.04
C GLY A 109 -12.45 17.43 21.58
N SER A 110 -12.48 16.15 21.18
CA SER A 110 -13.31 15.14 21.86
C SER A 110 -12.69 14.72 23.21
N VAL A 111 -13.52 14.37 24.19
CA VAL A 111 -13.08 13.92 25.54
C VAL A 111 -12.14 12.70 25.47
N ASP A 112 -12.23 11.89 24.41
CA ASP A 112 -11.38 10.72 24.14
C ASP A 112 -10.03 11.06 23.47
N ALA A 113 -9.76 12.31 23.09
CA ALA A 113 -8.52 12.70 22.40
C ALA A 113 -7.27 12.68 23.32
N ALA A 114 -7.46 12.47 24.63
CA ALA A 114 -6.39 12.55 25.63
C ALA A 114 -5.53 11.28 25.74
N VAL A 115 -5.90 10.15 25.11
CA VAL A 115 -5.21 8.86 25.31
C VAL A 115 -4.30 8.46 24.14
N ASP A 116 -4.52 8.92 22.91
CA ASP A 116 -3.82 8.40 21.73
C ASP A 116 -2.61 9.22 21.25
N GLY A 117 -2.24 10.30 21.96
CA GLY A 117 -1.17 11.22 21.57
C GLY A 117 0.27 10.74 21.77
N ARG A 118 0.52 9.47 22.13
CA ARG A 118 1.86 8.96 22.51
C ARG A 118 2.24 7.62 21.88
N LEU A 119 2.15 7.50 20.56
CA LEU A 119 2.96 6.53 19.80
C LEU A 119 3.93 7.25 18.85
N HIS A 120 4.46 8.38 19.29
CA HIS A 120 5.58 9.06 18.62
C HIS A 120 6.91 8.63 19.22
N GLY A 121 7.79 8.07 18.37
CA GLY A 121 9.24 8.19 18.55
C GLY A 121 10.00 6.98 19.09
N GLY A 122 9.46 5.77 19.06
CA GLY A 122 10.26 4.57 19.31
C GLY A 122 11.00 4.11 18.03
N PRO A 123 12.21 3.52 18.13
CA PRO A 123 12.77 2.76 17.02
C PRO A 123 11.84 1.56 16.78
N HIS A 124 10.96 1.69 15.80
CA HIS A 124 10.12 0.58 15.39
C HIS A 124 11.02 -0.48 14.74
N PRO A 125 10.82 -1.78 15.05
CA PRO A 125 11.74 -2.82 14.66
C PRO A 125 11.97 -2.74 13.16
N SER A 126 13.24 -2.62 12.81
CA SER A 126 13.77 -2.79 11.46
C SER A 126 13.10 -3.96 10.79
N SER A 127 12.78 -3.79 9.51
CA SER A 127 12.28 -4.79 8.57
C SER A 127 12.66 -6.22 8.92
N GLY A 128 11.87 -6.81 9.79
CA GLY A 128 11.90 -8.22 10.11
C GLY A 128 10.76 -8.88 9.34
N PRO A 129 10.85 -10.19 9.08
CA PRO A 129 9.84 -10.94 8.32
C PRO A 129 8.47 -11.05 9.02
N GLU A 130 8.26 -10.38 10.16
CA GLU A 130 7.16 -10.68 11.09
C GLU A 130 5.83 -9.95 10.83
N TYR A 131 5.66 -9.28 9.68
CA TYR A 131 4.37 -8.68 9.33
C TYR A 131 3.80 -9.09 7.97
N GLU A 132 4.42 -10.06 7.27
CA GLU A 132 3.71 -10.85 6.25
C GLU A 132 2.49 -11.60 6.86
N THR A 133 2.49 -11.81 8.17
CA THR A 133 1.51 -12.66 8.88
C THR A 133 0.13 -12.03 9.09
N LEU A 134 -0.03 -10.70 8.99
CA LEU A 134 -1.36 -10.08 9.13
C LEU A 134 -2.19 -10.12 7.83
N VAL A 135 -1.54 -10.32 6.68
CA VAL A 135 -2.22 -10.50 5.39
C VAL A 135 -2.33 -11.99 5.02
N GLY A 136 -1.44 -12.85 5.55
CA GLY A 136 -1.46 -14.30 5.32
C GLY A 136 -2.41 -15.13 6.20
N GLY A 137 -3.16 -14.51 7.11
CA GLY A 137 -3.87 -15.25 8.15
C GLY A 137 -5.14 -14.60 8.68
N LEU A 138 -6.05 -14.13 7.81
CA LEU A 138 -7.45 -14.12 8.20
C LEU A 138 -7.93 -15.58 8.18
N PRO A 139 -8.43 -16.15 9.29
CA PRO A 139 -9.10 -17.44 9.23
C PRO A 139 -10.35 -17.26 8.37
N CYS A 140 -10.22 -17.57 7.08
CA CYS A 140 -11.32 -17.68 6.14
C CYS A 140 -12.15 -18.92 6.51
N GLY A 141 -12.94 -18.80 7.57
CA GLY A 141 -14.08 -19.68 7.78
C GLY A 141 -15.04 -19.57 6.59
N PRO A 142 -15.80 -20.62 6.26
CA PRO A 142 -16.69 -20.67 5.09
C PRO A 142 -18.00 -19.90 5.33
N ASP A 143 -17.93 -18.68 5.88
CA ASP A 143 -19.11 -17.84 6.05
C ASP A 143 -19.37 -17.03 4.77
N VAL A 144 -20.28 -17.56 3.96
CA VAL A 144 -20.78 -16.97 2.70
C VAL A 144 -21.14 -15.47 2.81
N PRO A 145 -21.76 -14.95 3.90
CA PRO A 145 -22.09 -13.53 4.03
C PRO A 145 -20.87 -12.60 4.01
N ARG A 146 -19.72 -13.07 4.50
CA ARG A 146 -18.47 -12.30 4.55
C ARG A 146 -17.89 -12.11 3.15
N ARG A 147 -17.91 -13.15 2.32
CA ARG A 147 -17.42 -13.09 0.93
C ARG A 147 -18.23 -12.16 0.04
N ASP A 148 -19.55 -12.11 0.23
CA ASP A 148 -20.41 -11.20 -0.54
C ASP A 148 -20.18 -9.73 -0.16
N ALA A 149 -19.98 -9.46 1.13
CA ALA A 149 -19.62 -8.13 1.62
C ALA A 149 -18.24 -7.68 1.11
N GLU A 150 -17.23 -8.56 1.18
CA GLU A 150 -15.89 -8.30 0.64
C GLU A 150 -15.95 -8.03 -0.87
N ARG A 151 -16.68 -8.84 -1.64
CA ARG A 151 -16.87 -8.62 -3.09
C ARG A 151 -17.55 -7.29 -3.40
N ALA A 152 -18.59 -6.92 -2.65
CA ALA A 152 -19.27 -5.64 -2.84
C ALA A 152 -18.33 -4.46 -2.57
N GLN A 153 -17.55 -4.53 -1.48
CA GLN A 153 -16.57 -3.50 -1.13
C GLN A 153 -15.44 -3.39 -2.15
N SER A 154 -14.89 -4.52 -2.61
CA SER A 154 -13.89 -4.55 -3.68
C SER A 154 -14.44 -4.00 -4.99
N ALA A 155 -15.71 -4.28 -5.32
CA ALA A 155 -16.37 -3.73 -6.50
C ALA A 155 -16.56 -2.21 -6.42
N ASP A 156 -16.94 -1.70 -5.25
CA ASP A 156 -17.05 -0.26 -5.00
C ASP A 156 -15.67 0.43 -5.06
N HIS A 157 -14.64 -0.20 -4.51
CA HIS A 157 -13.27 0.32 -4.57
C HIS A 157 -12.72 0.33 -6.00
N ALA A 158 -12.89 -0.74 -6.77
CA ALA A 158 -12.52 -0.76 -8.19
C ALA A 158 -13.25 0.33 -8.98
N ALA A 159 -14.54 0.56 -8.71
CA ALA A 159 -15.29 1.64 -9.33
C ALA A 159 -14.79 3.03 -8.91
N ALA A 160 -14.35 3.21 -7.66
CA ALA A 160 -13.75 4.45 -7.20
C ALA A 160 -12.40 4.74 -7.89
N LEU A 161 -11.56 3.71 -8.08
CA LEU A 161 -10.33 3.81 -8.85
C LEU A 161 -10.61 4.16 -10.32
N GLU A 162 -11.63 3.59 -10.94
CA GLU A 162 -12.05 3.95 -12.30
C GLU A 162 -12.50 5.41 -12.41
N LEU A 163 -13.21 5.92 -11.40
CA LEU A 163 -13.63 7.32 -11.34
C LEU A 163 -12.42 8.24 -11.23
N ALA A 164 -11.53 7.96 -10.28
CA ALA A 164 -10.27 8.71 -10.10
C ALA A 164 -9.43 8.70 -11.38
N GLY A 165 -9.31 7.52 -12.01
CA GLY A 165 -8.61 7.34 -13.27
C GLY A 165 -9.20 8.11 -14.46
N ARG A 166 -10.48 8.46 -14.40
CA ARG A 166 -11.16 9.30 -15.41
C ARG A 166 -11.20 10.78 -15.02
N GLY A 167 -10.62 11.16 -13.89
CA GLY A 167 -10.74 12.51 -13.34
C GLY A 167 -12.16 12.87 -12.89
N VAL A 168 -13.01 11.88 -12.63
CA VAL A 168 -14.41 12.04 -12.21
C VAL A 168 -14.55 11.73 -10.73
N ARG A 169 -15.50 12.37 -10.05
CA ARG A 169 -15.83 12.09 -8.64
C ARG A 169 -17.34 11.88 -8.49
N ARG A 170 -17.74 10.95 -7.62
CA ARG A 170 -19.15 10.83 -7.23
C ARG A 170 -19.55 12.00 -6.35
N THR A 171 -20.53 12.79 -6.79
CA THR A 171 -21.27 13.70 -5.91
C THR A 171 -22.25 12.89 -5.08
N LEU A 172 -21.84 12.51 -3.87
CA LEU A 172 -22.77 12.02 -2.86
C LEU A 172 -23.20 13.20 -1.96
N PRO A 173 -24.46 13.24 -1.50
CA PRO A 173 -24.87 14.19 -0.45
C PRO A 173 -23.93 14.05 0.74
N GLN A 174 -23.46 15.17 1.30
CA GLN A 174 -22.52 15.20 2.45
C GLN A 174 -23.02 14.41 3.68
N THR A 175 -24.30 14.05 3.71
CA THR A 175 -24.98 13.31 4.78
C THR A 175 -24.87 11.78 4.71
N SER A 176 -24.19 11.20 3.71
CA SER A 176 -24.33 9.77 3.36
C SER A 176 -23.23 8.81 3.82
N MET A 177 -22.31 9.23 4.69
CA MET A 177 -21.37 8.29 5.34
C MET A 177 -21.53 8.34 6.87
N PRO A 178 -22.67 7.87 7.42
CA PRO A 178 -22.88 7.79 8.86
C PRO A 178 -22.06 6.61 9.41
N GLY A 179 -20.83 6.88 9.81
CA GLY A 179 -19.98 5.88 10.44
C GLY A 179 -18.78 6.53 11.13
N PRO A 180 -18.20 5.88 12.15
CA PRO A 180 -16.96 6.35 12.73
C PRO A 180 -15.86 6.44 11.66
N CYS A 181 -15.03 7.46 11.78
CA CYS A 181 -13.83 7.60 10.97
C CYS A 181 -12.70 6.77 11.60
N TRP A 182 -11.91 6.14 10.75
CA TRP A 182 -10.76 5.32 11.10
C TRP A 182 -9.56 5.81 10.32
N GLN A 183 -8.38 5.61 10.88
CA GLN A 183 -7.13 5.98 10.25
C GLN A 183 -6.08 4.89 10.38
N VAL A 184 -5.15 4.85 9.43
CA VAL A 184 -3.98 3.99 9.48
C VAL A 184 -2.76 4.72 8.93
N TRP A 185 -1.60 4.39 9.48
CA TRP A 185 -0.31 4.80 8.95
C TRP A 185 0.25 3.70 8.06
N GLN A 186 0.67 4.09 6.87
CA GLN A 186 1.30 3.19 5.90
C GLN A 186 2.67 3.72 5.53
N ARG A 187 3.65 2.84 5.37
CA ARG A 187 4.96 3.17 4.81
C ARG A 187 5.06 2.58 3.43
N VAL A 188 5.44 3.37 2.44
CA VAL A 188 5.63 2.91 1.05
C VAL A 188 7.06 3.18 0.61
N SER A 189 7.69 2.17 0.02
CA SER A 189 9.03 2.29 -0.57
C SER A 189 8.92 2.62 -2.07
N PHE A 190 9.76 3.52 -2.57
CA PHE A 190 9.79 3.88 -3.99
C PHE A 190 11.17 4.38 -4.43
N LEU A 191 11.46 4.28 -5.72
CA LEU A 191 12.64 4.88 -6.34
C LEU A 191 12.29 6.22 -6.97
N ALA A 192 13.13 7.21 -6.73
CA ALA A 192 13.02 8.52 -7.36
C ALA A 192 14.36 9.26 -7.34
N GLY A 193 14.51 10.22 -8.26
CA GLY A 193 15.53 11.26 -8.13
C GLY A 193 15.24 12.14 -6.90
N PRO A 194 16.27 12.77 -6.29
CA PRO A 194 16.06 13.61 -5.11
C PRO A 194 15.10 14.78 -5.31
N GLY A 195 15.01 15.32 -6.53
CA GLY A 195 14.05 16.38 -6.87
C GLY A 195 12.62 15.86 -7.05
N ASP A 196 12.45 14.59 -7.43
CA ASP A 196 11.17 14.01 -7.84
C ASP A 196 10.47 13.27 -6.69
N ALA A 197 11.19 12.99 -5.60
CA ALA A 197 10.67 12.21 -4.49
C ALA A 197 9.35 12.76 -3.89
N PRO A 198 9.18 14.09 -3.69
CA PRO A 198 7.90 14.65 -3.23
C PRO A 198 6.75 14.43 -4.20
N ALA A 199 6.99 14.63 -5.51
CA ALA A 199 5.97 14.43 -6.53
C ALA A 199 5.59 12.95 -6.64
N ARG A 200 6.58 12.05 -6.55
CA ARG A 200 6.36 10.60 -6.57
C ARG A 200 5.57 10.13 -5.34
N ALA A 201 5.90 10.60 -4.14
CA ALA A 201 5.15 10.28 -2.93
C ALA A 201 3.69 10.79 -3.01
N ALA A 202 3.48 11.99 -3.57
CA ALA A 202 2.15 12.54 -3.79
C ALA A 202 1.35 11.74 -4.82
N GLU A 203 1.96 11.28 -5.91
CA GLU A 203 1.34 10.38 -6.87
C GLU A 203 0.87 9.08 -6.19
N LEU A 204 1.76 8.42 -5.44
CA LEU A 204 1.44 7.19 -4.70
C LEU A 204 0.30 7.40 -3.71
N ALA A 205 0.31 8.49 -2.93
CA ALA A 205 -0.79 8.84 -2.03
C ALA A 205 -2.12 9.08 -2.77
N ALA A 206 -2.08 9.69 -3.94
CA ALA A 206 -3.26 9.98 -4.75
C ALA A 206 -3.92 8.73 -5.35
N THR A 207 -3.20 7.60 -5.43
CA THR A 207 -3.79 6.31 -5.82
C THR A 207 -4.70 5.72 -4.76
N ILE A 208 -4.58 6.17 -3.50
CA ILE A 208 -5.45 5.76 -2.41
C ILE A 208 -6.69 6.64 -2.44
N VAL A 209 -7.83 6.04 -2.80
CA VAL A 209 -9.08 6.75 -3.02
C VAL A 209 -10.20 6.30 -2.07
N ASP A 210 -11.06 7.24 -1.70
CA ASP A 210 -12.31 6.95 -1.00
C ASP A 210 -13.36 6.33 -1.95
N THR A 211 -14.52 5.97 -1.42
CA THR A 211 -15.62 5.39 -2.22
C THR A 211 -16.19 6.32 -3.30
N ARG A 212 -15.77 7.59 -3.33
CA ARG A 212 -16.18 8.61 -4.29
C ARG A 212 -15.13 8.80 -5.40
N GLY A 213 -13.96 8.18 -5.28
CA GLY A 213 -12.81 8.39 -6.16
C GLY A 213 -11.98 9.64 -5.80
N ALA A 214 -12.13 10.19 -4.59
CA ALA A 214 -11.31 11.30 -4.11
C ALA A 214 -10.09 10.77 -3.34
N PRO A 215 -8.92 11.44 -3.41
CA PRO A 215 -7.76 11.06 -2.61
C PRO A 215 -8.08 10.98 -1.11
N ALA A 216 -7.71 9.87 -0.49
CA ALA A 216 -7.99 9.56 0.91
C ALA A 216 -6.73 9.42 1.78
N ALA A 217 -5.56 9.62 1.19
CA ALA A 217 -4.27 9.60 1.87
C ALA A 217 -3.56 10.96 1.80
N ALA A 218 -2.79 11.26 2.84
CA ALA A 218 -1.89 12.40 2.88
C ALA A 218 -0.46 11.94 3.18
N VAL A 219 0.52 12.49 2.47
CA VAL A 219 1.94 12.27 2.77
C VAL A 219 2.28 13.07 4.03
N THR A 220 2.77 12.38 5.06
CA THR A 220 3.13 12.99 6.34
C THR A 220 4.64 13.13 6.51
N ARG A 221 5.40 12.23 5.89
CA ARG A 221 6.87 12.22 5.95
C ARG A 221 7.43 11.57 4.69
N ILE A 222 8.58 12.06 4.24
CA ILE A 222 9.39 11.46 3.17
C ILE A 222 10.81 11.41 3.68
N GLU A 223 11.43 10.24 3.61
CA GLU A 223 12.81 10.06 4.05
C GLU A 223 13.59 9.17 3.08
N PRO A 224 14.87 9.47 2.86
CA PRO A 224 15.73 8.56 2.12
C PRO A 224 15.99 7.29 2.92
N GLN A 225 16.12 6.16 2.21
CA GLN A 225 16.52 4.88 2.78
C GLN A 225 17.95 4.56 2.34
N ASP A 226 18.92 5.00 3.14
CA ASP A 226 20.36 4.87 2.81
C ASP A 226 21.01 3.61 3.36
N GLY A 227 20.20 2.71 3.94
CA GLY A 227 20.67 1.58 4.72
C GLY A 227 20.66 1.87 6.22
N ARG A 228 20.96 0.85 7.01
CA ARG A 228 20.95 0.93 8.47
C ARG A 228 22.16 0.22 9.09
N ARG A 229 22.39 0.48 10.37
CA ARG A 229 23.23 -0.40 11.17
C ARG A 229 22.41 -1.60 11.64
N ASP A 230 22.94 -2.79 11.42
CA ASP A 230 22.40 -4.01 12.00
C ASP A 230 22.44 -3.89 13.54
N PRO A 231 21.35 -4.23 14.26
CA PRO A 231 21.28 -4.04 15.71
C PRO A 231 22.17 -5.01 16.50
N GLY A 232 22.46 -6.18 15.94
CA GLY A 232 23.27 -7.21 16.61
C GLY A 232 24.76 -7.01 16.37
N GLU A 233 25.15 -6.78 15.12
CA GLU A 233 26.56 -6.73 14.72
C GLU A 233 27.08 -5.30 14.47
N GLY A 234 26.21 -4.29 14.43
CA GLY A 234 26.58 -2.90 14.17
C GLY A 234 27.04 -2.61 12.72
N ARG A 235 27.04 -3.63 11.85
CA ARG A 235 27.42 -3.58 10.43
C ARG A 235 26.49 -2.70 9.61
N LEU A 236 26.98 -2.15 8.51
CA LEU A 236 26.15 -1.40 7.58
C LEU A 236 25.45 -2.33 6.59
N VAL A 237 24.13 -2.28 6.57
CA VAL A 237 23.28 -3.04 5.67
C VAL A 237 22.85 -2.11 4.54
N HIS A 238 23.16 -2.51 3.31
CA HIS A 238 22.75 -1.78 2.12
C HIS A 238 21.21 -1.84 1.99
N PRO A 239 20.52 -0.76 1.58
CA PRO A 239 19.05 -0.71 1.54
C PRO A 239 18.42 -1.81 0.68
N ALA A 240 19.12 -2.27 -0.38
CA ALA A 240 18.66 -3.38 -1.20
C ALA A 240 18.55 -4.71 -0.44
N CYS A 241 19.38 -4.92 0.58
CA CYS A 241 19.40 -6.15 1.37
C CYS A 241 18.20 -6.23 2.33
N ASP A 242 17.78 -5.10 2.92
CA ASP A 242 16.62 -5.04 3.82
C ASP A 242 15.29 -5.21 3.08
N ALA A 243 15.23 -4.76 1.83
CA ALA A 243 14.06 -4.86 0.97
C ALA A 243 13.87 -6.29 0.43
N GLY A 244 14.96 -6.97 0.09
CA GLY A 244 14.95 -8.28 -0.54
C GLY A 244 14.73 -8.22 -2.07
N PRO A 245 15.15 -9.26 -2.81
CA PRO A 245 15.30 -9.19 -4.27
C PRO A 245 14.00 -8.91 -5.02
N ARG A 246 12.88 -9.54 -4.60
CA ARG A 246 11.58 -9.34 -5.25
C ARG A 246 11.04 -7.92 -5.10
N VAL A 247 11.26 -7.30 -3.95
CA VAL A 247 10.87 -5.90 -3.69
C VAL A 247 11.71 -4.98 -4.55
N ILE A 248 13.01 -5.23 -4.62
CA ILE A 248 13.97 -4.45 -5.41
C ILE A 248 13.66 -4.51 -6.91
N ASP A 249 13.34 -5.69 -7.44
CA ASP A 249 12.94 -5.81 -8.85
C ASP A 249 11.67 -5.02 -9.14
N ALA A 250 10.64 -5.09 -8.28
CA ALA A 250 9.43 -4.29 -8.46
C ALA A 250 9.69 -2.79 -8.43
N LEU A 251 10.57 -2.34 -7.53
CA LEU A 251 10.96 -0.94 -7.40
C LEU A 251 11.67 -0.44 -8.65
N TRP A 252 12.58 -1.24 -9.20
CA TRP A 252 13.26 -0.91 -10.45
C TRP A 252 12.33 -0.93 -11.65
N ASP A 253 11.43 -1.92 -11.75
CA ASP A 253 10.49 -2.00 -12.87
C ASP A 253 9.53 -0.79 -12.86
N ASP A 254 9.10 -0.34 -11.67
CA ASP A 254 8.30 0.88 -11.49
C ASP A 254 9.08 2.14 -11.89
N PHE A 255 10.37 2.22 -11.56
CA PHE A 255 11.25 3.34 -11.94
C PHE A 255 11.54 3.35 -13.44
N ASP A 256 11.89 2.20 -14.02
CA ASP A 256 12.15 2.02 -15.45
C ASP A 256 10.89 2.39 -16.26
N ALA A 257 9.69 2.12 -15.74
CA ALA A 257 8.42 2.57 -16.33
C ALA A 257 8.29 4.11 -16.38
N VAL A 258 8.79 4.84 -15.36
CA VAL A 258 8.87 6.32 -15.38
C VAL A 258 9.83 6.77 -16.48
N GLU A 259 11.05 6.23 -16.50
CA GLU A 259 12.08 6.61 -17.48
C GLU A 259 11.66 6.29 -18.94
N ALA A 260 10.85 5.24 -19.14
CA ALA A 260 10.31 4.85 -20.44
C ALA A 260 9.20 5.78 -20.97
N GLY A 261 8.83 6.84 -20.23
CA GLY A 261 7.91 7.87 -20.70
C GLY A 261 6.43 7.59 -20.39
N LEU A 262 6.12 6.81 -19.34
CA LEU A 262 4.74 6.65 -18.83
C LEU A 262 4.24 7.90 -18.03
N GLY A 263 4.75 9.08 -18.36
CA GLY A 263 4.45 10.37 -17.74
C GLY A 263 5.37 10.72 -16.57
N ASP A 264 5.60 12.01 -16.35
CA ASP A 264 6.43 12.46 -15.23
C ASP A 264 5.71 12.22 -13.88
N PRO A 265 6.43 12.02 -12.78
CA PRO A 265 5.82 11.86 -11.46
C PRO A 265 4.89 13.02 -11.12
N GLY A 266 3.67 12.70 -10.68
CA GLY A 266 2.66 13.70 -10.33
C GLY A 266 1.86 14.27 -11.51
N GLU A 267 2.12 13.84 -12.75
CA GLU A 267 1.27 14.20 -13.87
C GLU A 267 -0.11 13.51 -13.78
N PRO A 268 -1.20 14.22 -14.10
CA PRO A 268 -2.55 13.64 -14.06
C PRO A 268 -2.71 12.40 -14.95
N VAL A 269 -2.00 12.33 -16.08
CA VAL A 269 -2.06 11.21 -17.03
C VAL A 269 -1.41 9.94 -16.46
N ALA A 270 -0.29 10.09 -15.75
CA ALA A 270 0.37 8.98 -15.07
C ALA A 270 -0.53 8.42 -13.97
N LEU A 271 -1.06 9.30 -13.11
CA LEU A 271 -2.01 8.92 -12.05
C LEU A 271 -3.26 8.24 -12.62
N ALA A 272 -3.81 8.78 -13.70
CA ALA A 272 -4.98 8.20 -14.37
C ALA A 272 -4.73 6.75 -14.82
N SER A 273 -3.58 6.52 -15.44
CA SER A 273 -3.17 5.21 -15.94
C SER A 273 -3.00 4.20 -14.80
N VAL A 274 -2.36 4.61 -13.71
CA VAL A 274 -2.16 3.79 -12.50
C VAL A 274 -3.51 3.40 -11.89
N CYS A 275 -4.40 4.36 -11.67
CA CYS A 275 -5.73 4.09 -11.09
C CYS A 275 -6.57 3.14 -11.97
N LEU A 276 -6.51 3.28 -13.30
CA LEU A 276 -7.21 2.38 -14.21
C LEU A 276 -6.62 0.97 -14.23
N ALA A 277 -5.30 0.84 -14.12
CA ALA A 277 -4.64 -0.46 -13.99
C ALA A 277 -5.02 -1.13 -12.66
N ALA A 278 -4.92 -0.40 -11.55
CA ALA A 278 -5.31 -0.83 -10.22
C ALA A 278 -6.76 -1.34 -10.16
N ALA A 279 -7.70 -0.63 -10.81
CA ALA A 279 -9.08 -1.07 -10.87
C ALA A 279 -9.25 -2.44 -11.55
N ARG A 280 -8.50 -2.70 -12.64
CA ARG A 280 -8.53 -4.00 -13.33
C ARG A 280 -7.96 -5.11 -12.47
N GLU A 281 -6.89 -4.84 -11.74
CA GLU A 281 -6.27 -5.80 -10.83
C GLU A 281 -7.22 -6.17 -9.68
N VAL A 282 -7.83 -5.19 -9.02
CA VAL A 282 -8.85 -5.45 -7.98
C VAL A 282 -10.00 -6.26 -8.53
N ARG A 283 -10.47 -5.96 -9.76
CA ARG A 283 -11.51 -6.79 -10.40
C ARG A 283 -11.06 -8.23 -10.63
N ALA A 284 -9.82 -8.44 -11.07
CA ALA A 284 -9.27 -9.77 -11.29
C ALA A 284 -9.09 -10.54 -9.97
N GLU A 285 -8.50 -9.92 -8.93
CA GLU A 285 -8.24 -10.51 -7.61
C GLU A 285 -9.54 -11.03 -6.97
N PHE A 286 -10.63 -10.27 -7.09
CA PHE A 286 -11.91 -10.60 -6.46
C PHE A 286 -12.94 -11.26 -7.40
N GLY A 287 -12.53 -11.64 -8.62
CA GLY A 287 -13.39 -12.31 -9.59
C GLY A 287 -14.62 -11.49 -10.02
N LEU A 288 -14.45 -10.17 -10.12
CA LEU A 288 -15.50 -9.23 -10.48
C LEU A 288 -15.59 -9.12 -12.01
N VAL A 289 -16.71 -9.56 -12.59
CA VAL A 289 -16.93 -9.48 -14.04
C VAL A 289 -16.99 -8.01 -14.49
N SER A 290 -16.18 -7.67 -15.49
CA SER A 290 -16.21 -6.38 -16.19
C SER A 290 -17.55 -6.20 -16.91
N GLY A 291 -18.56 -5.65 -16.24
CA GLY A 291 -19.81 -5.29 -16.89
C GLY A 291 -21.06 -5.59 -16.09
N ARG A 292 -21.39 -4.72 -15.14
CA ARG A 292 -22.77 -4.28 -14.98
C ARG A 292 -22.75 -2.86 -14.40
N PRO A 293 -23.34 -1.85 -15.07
CA PRO A 293 -23.55 -0.58 -14.43
C PRO A 293 -24.43 -0.82 -13.19
N VAL A 294 -23.99 -0.35 -12.03
CA VAL A 294 -24.84 -0.28 -10.85
C VAL A 294 -26.01 0.63 -11.24
N PRO A 295 -27.27 0.15 -11.24
CA PRO A 295 -28.40 1.03 -11.48
C PRO A 295 -28.43 2.07 -10.37
N ALA A 296 -28.30 3.34 -10.75
CA ALA A 296 -28.57 4.44 -9.85
C ALA A 296 -30.00 4.30 -9.30
N GLY A 297 -30.15 4.10 -7.99
CA GLY A 297 -31.43 4.25 -7.30
C GLY A 297 -32.25 2.99 -7.00
N GLY A 298 -31.68 1.80 -6.98
CA GLY A 298 -32.40 0.60 -6.53
C GLY A 298 -32.56 0.55 -5.00
N ARG A 299 -33.64 1.12 -4.44
CA ARG A 299 -34.07 0.78 -3.08
C ARG A 299 -34.27 -0.73 -3.00
N VAL A 300 -33.43 -1.43 -2.26
CA VAL A 300 -33.70 -2.79 -1.81
C VAL A 300 -34.90 -2.70 -0.87
N ARG A 301 -36.10 -2.94 -1.41
CA ARG A 301 -37.24 -3.29 -0.57
C ARG A 301 -36.96 -4.71 -0.09
N CYS A 302 -36.61 -4.85 1.19
CA CYS A 302 -36.77 -6.13 1.86
C CYS A 302 -38.23 -6.56 1.68
N ALA A 303 -38.46 -7.61 0.89
CA ALA A 303 -39.74 -8.29 0.89
C ALA A 303 -39.90 -8.91 2.29
N VAL A 304 -40.69 -8.25 3.14
CA VAL A 304 -41.30 -8.91 4.28
C VAL A 304 -42.16 -10.02 3.69
N ALA A 305 -41.84 -11.26 4.01
CA ALA A 305 -42.66 -12.41 3.68
C ALA A 305 -44.03 -12.20 4.34
N GLY A 306 -44.98 -11.67 3.59
CA GLY A 306 -46.39 -11.71 3.92
C GLY A 306 -46.85 -13.14 3.71
N HIS A 307 -47.10 -13.85 4.81
CA HIS A 307 -47.95 -15.03 4.78
C HIS A 307 -49.35 -14.59 4.33
N ALA A 308 -49.73 -15.02 3.13
CA ALA A 308 -51.10 -15.07 2.69
C ALA A 308 -51.30 -16.42 2.01
N GLU A 309 -51.94 -17.35 2.71
CA GLU A 309 -52.79 -18.37 2.10
C GLU A 309 -53.64 -19.02 3.18
N GLY A 310 -54.96 -19.00 2.98
CA GLY A 310 -55.92 -19.67 3.84
C GLY A 310 -57.28 -19.00 3.81
N ASP A 311 -57.89 -18.90 2.64
CA ASP A 311 -59.31 -18.58 2.51
C ASP A 311 -60.11 -19.84 2.08
N ALA A 312 -61.06 -20.19 2.95
CA ALA A 312 -62.29 -20.99 2.78
C ALA A 312 -62.21 -22.51 2.48
N PRO A 313 -63.19 -23.30 2.98
CA PRO A 313 -64.55 -23.23 2.49
C PRO A 313 -65.63 -23.12 3.59
N GLY A 314 -66.78 -22.59 3.21
CA GLY A 314 -67.89 -22.29 4.11
C GLY A 314 -68.71 -23.49 4.54
N THR A 315 -69.59 -23.21 5.51
CA THR A 315 -70.82 -23.97 5.75
C THR A 315 -71.87 -23.03 6.31
N ASP A 316 -72.89 -22.77 5.49
CA ASP A 316 -74.25 -22.41 5.90
C ASP A 316 -74.89 -23.62 6.59
N ARG A 317 -75.28 -23.45 7.86
CA ARG A 317 -76.57 -23.85 8.48
C ARG A 317 -76.54 -23.65 9.99
#